data_AF-A0A2N4UNP6-F1
#
_entry.id   AF-A0A2N4UNP6-F1
#
_cell.length_a   1.000
_cell.length_b   1.000
_cell.length_c   1.000
_cell.angle_alpha   90.00
_cell.angle_beta   90.00
_cell.angle_gamma   90.00
#
_symmetry.space_group_name_H-M   'P 1'
#
loop_
_entity.id
_entity.type
_entity.pdbx_description
1 polymer ?
#
loop_
_entity_poly.entity_id
_entity_poly.type
_entity_poly.pdbx_seq_one_letter_code
_entity_poly.pdbx_strand_id
1 'polypeptide(L)'
;MEIIFIDQVFSQIVYGQYEKDLSAMATKQKLQQLDDVFNYINDAYYEAENILGYKEVKRALEQCLLFIEEPLASVTNEDFIIYLSYAKTRLREAEKTIAEELNEFNLEPA
;
A
#
# COMPACT_ATOMS: atom_id res chain seq x y z
N MET A 1 14.74 -4.97 8.94
CA MET A 1 14.21 -4.82 7.57
C MET A 1 13.48 -3.49 7.53
N GLU A 2 13.79 -2.62 6.57
CA GLU A 2 13.07 -1.35 6.41
C GLU A 2 11.89 -1.57 5.48
N ILE A 3 10.67 -1.31 5.95
CA ILE A 3 9.45 -1.45 5.16
C ILE A 3 9.14 -0.08 4.56
N ILE A 4 9.29 0.04 3.23
CA ILE A 4 9.02 1.27 2.48
C ILE A 4 8.01 0.96 1.37
N PHE A 5 6.80 1.49 1.52
CA PHE A 5 5.75 1.46 0.52
C PHE A 5 5.82 2.66 -0.43
N ILE A 6 6.10 3.87 0.06
CA ILE A 6 6.08 5.10 -0.74
C ILE A 6 7.44 5.35 -1.39
N ASP A 7 7.74 4.52 -2.36
CA ASP A 7 8.94 4.55 -3.16
C ASP A 7 8.67 4.98 -4.61
N GLN A 8 9.68 4.81 -5.46
CA GLN A 8 9.59 5.12 -6.88
C GLN A 8 8.61 4.21 -7.63
N VAL A 9 8.33 3.00 -7.15
CA VAL A 9 7.31 2.12 -7.76
C VAL A 9 5.92 2.68 -7.46
N PHE A 10 5.66 3.09 -6.22
CA PHE A 10 4.37 3.69 -5.85
C PHE A 10 4.08 4.96 -6.67
N SER A 11 5.10 5.78 -6.96
CA SER A 11 4.92 6.99 -7.76
C SER A 11 4.46 6.70 -9.20
N GLN A 12 4.74 5.52 -9.75
CA GLN A 12 4.29 5.12 -11.08
C GLN A 12 2.78 4.86 -11.18
N ILE A 13 2.11 4.61 -10.05
CA ILE A 13 0.65 4.39 -10.05
C ILE A 13 -0.08 5.66 -10.50
N VAL A 14 0.46 6.83 -10.18
CA VAL A 14 -0.15 8.16 -10.47
C VAL A 14 -0.41 8.37 -11.97
N TYR A 15 0.37 7.73 -12.85
CA TYR A 15 0.18 7.87 -14.29
C TYR A 15 -1.10 7.18 -14.82
N GLY A 16 -1.70 6.28 -14.04
CA GLY A 16 -3.03 5.73 -14.30
C GLY A 16 -3.20 5.22 -15.73
N GLN A 17 -4.22 5.73 -16.43
CA GLN A 17 -4.54 5.36 -17.81
C GLN A 17 -3.57 5.92 -18.87
N TYR A 18 -2.72 6.90 -18.52
CA TYR A 18 -1.75 7.48 -19.46
C TYR A 18 -0.57 6.53 -19.73
N GLU A 19 -0.18 5.74 -18.73
CA GLU A 19 0.90 4.74 -18.81
C GLU A 19 0.41 3.40 -18.24
N LYS A 20 -0.66 2.87 -18.85
CA LYS A 20 -1.47 1.76 -18.33
C LYS A 20 -0.63 0.56 -17.85
N ASP A 21 0.28 0.05 -18.68
CA ASP A 21 1.05 -1.15 -18.36
C ASP A 21 1.97 -0.91 -17.16
N LEU A 22 2.63 0.25 -17.13
CA LEU A 22 3.53 0.64 -16.04
C LEU A 22 2.76 0.84 -14.74
N SER A 23 1.64 1.57 -14.78
CA SER A 23 0.82 1.81 -13.59
C SER A 23 0.18 0.53 -13.06
N ALA A 24 -0.32 -0.35 -13.93
CA ALA A 24 -0.88 -1.64 -13.53
C ALA A 24 0.18 -2.55 -12.88
N MET A 25 1.38 -2.62 -13.47
CA MET A 25 2.50 -3.37 -12.89
C MET A 25 2.87 -2.83 -11.51
N ALA A 26 2.98 -1.50 -11.38
CA ALA A 26 3.28 -0.86 -10.10
C ALA A 26 2.20 -1.13 -9.04
N THR A 27 0.91 -1.04 -9.39
CA THR A 27 -0.19 -1.33 -8.48
C THR A 27 -0.18 -2.79 -8.03
N LYS A 28 0.05 -3.74 -8.96
CA LYS A 28 0.17 -5.18 -8.64
C LYS A 28 1.36 -5.46 -7.71
N GLN A 29 2.51 -4.83 -7.95
CA GLN A 29 3.67 -4.95 -7.07
C GLN A 29 3.38 -4.42 -5.66
N LYS A 30 2.66 -3.30 -5.54
CA LYS A 30 2.29 -2.76 -4.23
C LYS A 30 1.22 -3.58 -3.50
N LEU A 31 0.29 -4.19 -4.23
CA LEU A 31 -0.62 -5.19 -3.67
C LEU A 31 0.13 -6.41 -3.12
N GLN A 32 1.09 -6.94 -3.88
CA GLN A 32 1.92 -8.05 -3.42
C GLN A 32 2.75 -7.66 -2.20
N GLN A 33 3.41 -6.49 -2.22
CA GLN A 33 4.17 -6.00 -1.07
C GLN A 33 3.28 -5.85 0.18
N LEU A 34 2.04 -5.37 0.02
CA LEU A 34 1.10 -5.27 1.13
C LEU A 34 0.77 -6.63 1.74
N ASP A 35 0.51 -7.64 0.90
CA ASP A 35 0.25 -9.01 1.35
C ASP A 35 1.48 -9.61 2.05
N ASP A 36 2.68 -9.43 1.49
CA ASP A 36 3.94 -9.93 2.07
C ASP A 36 4.22 -9.28 3.43
N VAL A 37 4.07 -7.96 3.53
CA VAL A 37 4.26 -7.22 4.79
C VAL A 37 3.20 -7.62 5.80
N PHE A 38 1.93 -7.70 5.43
CA PHE A 38 0.85 -8.12 6.33
C PHE A 38 1.16 -9.48 6.94
N ASN A 39 1.52 -10.47 6.13
CA ASN A 39 1.88 -11.80 6.62
C ASN A 39 3.11 -11.74 7.56
N TYR A 40 4.14 -10.98 7.17
CA TYR A 40 5.34 -10.82 7.99
C TYR A 40 5.06 -10.19 9.37
N ILE A 41 4.26 -9.12 9.42
CA ILE A 41 3.97 -8.45 10.69
C ILE A 41 2.88 -9.14 11.49
N ASN A 42 1.94 -9.85 10.85
CA ASN A 42 0.87 -10.59 11.56
C ASN A 42 1.43 -11.74 12.39
N ASP A 43 2.54 -12.32 11.96
CA ASP A 43 3.25 -13.35 12.72
C ASP A 43 3.97 -12.77 13.97
N ALA A 44 4.26 -11.46 13.97
CA ALA A 44 4.98 -10.77 15.04
C ALA A 44 4.08 -9.89 15.93
N TYR A 45 2.96 -9.40 15.41
CA TYR A 45 2.07 -8.41 16.02
C TYR A 45 0.60 -8.81 15.80
N TYR A 46 -0.16 -8.95 16.88
CA TYR A 46 -1.60 -9.26 16.83
C TYR A 46 -2.46 -8.17 16.17
N GLU A 47 -1.89 -6.99 15.88
CA GLU A 47 -2.61 -5.82 15.35
C GLU A 47 -2.19 -5.40 13.93
N ALA A 48 -1.55 -6.31 13.18
CA ALA A 48 -1.12 -6.08 11.80
C ALA A 48 -2.21 -5.51 10.88
N GLU A 49 -3.44 -5.99 11.03
CA GLU A 49 -4.59 -5.50 10.26
C GLU A 49 -4.84 -4.00 10.50
N ASN A 50 -4.77 -3.56 11.77
CA ASN A 50 -5.03 -2.17 12.16
C ASN A 50 -3.88 -1.24 11.75
N ILE A 51 -2.63 -1.69 11.96
CA ILE A 51 -1.43 -0.92 11.63
C ILE A 51 -1.41 -0.59 10.13
N LEU A 52 -1.65 -1.60 9.28
CA LEU A 52 -1.67 -1.40 7.83
C LEU A 52 -2.97 -0.81 7.32
N GLY A 53 -4.07 -0.90 8.08
CA GLY A 53 -5.41 -0.76 7.51
C GLY A 53 -5.59 -1.73 6.34
N TYR A 54 -5.17 -2.98 6.54
CA TYR A 54 -4.85 -3.92 5.46
C TYR A 54 -5.99 -4.07 4.46
N LYS A 55 -7.22 -4.28 4.95
CA LYS A 55 -8.40 -4.48 4.09
C LYS A 55 -8.73 -3.24 3.27
N GLU A 56 -8.69 -2.07 3.90
CA GLU A 56 -9.03 -0.80 3.26
C GLU A 56 -7.97 -0.38 2.25
N VAL A 57 -6.68 -0.53 2.58
CA VAL A 57 -5.58 -0.22 1.66
C VAL A 57 -5.56 -1.18 0.49
N LYS A 58 -5.73 -2.48 0.73
CA LYS A 58 -5.84 -3.49 -0.33
C LYS A 58 -7.00 -3.15 -1.26
N ARG A 59 -8.18 -2.86 -0.69
CA ARG A 59 -9.36 -2.48 -1.48
C ARG A 59 -9.12 -1.23 -2.31
N ALA A 60 -8.49 -0.20 -1.74
CA ALA A 60 -8.17 1.04 -2.45
C ALA A 60 -7.22 0.77 -3.63
N LEU A 61 -6.17 -0.02 -3.43
CA LEU A 61 -5.24 -0.40 -4.50
C LEU A 61 -5.90 -1.27 -5.58
N GLU A 62 -6.81 -2.17 -5.21
CA GLU A 62 -7.62 -2.94 -6.16
C GLU A 62 -8.54 -2.05 -6.99
N GLN A 63 -9.16 -1.02 -6.40
CA GLN A 63 -9.95 -0.05 -7.15
C GLN A 63 -9.09 0.80 -8.10
N CYS A 64 -7.86 1.14 -7.69
CA CYS A 64 -6.90 1.78 -8.58
C CYS A 64 -6.55 0.88 -9.77
N LEU A 65 -6.30 -0.41 -9.52
CA LEU A 65 -6.00 -1.37 -10.58
C LEU A 65 -7.19 -1.53 -11.53
N LEU A 66 -8.41 -1.60 -10.99
CA LEU A 66 -9.64 -1.68 -11.77
C LEU A 66 -9.78 -0.48 -12.72
N PHE A 67 -9.56 0.74 -12.24
CA PHE A 67 -9.58 1.95 -13.07
C PHE A 67 -8.53 1.92 -14.20
N ILE A 68 -7.35 1.39 -13.93
CA ILE A 68 -6.25 1.31 -14.90
C ILE A 68 -6.55 0.23 -15.96
N GLU A 69 -7.00 -0.95 -15.53
CA GLU A 69 -7.12 -2.12 -16.39
C GLU A 69 -8.43 -2.17 -17.18
N GLU A 70 -9.52 -1.62 -16.63
CA GLU A 70 -10.86 -1.74 -17.21
C GLU A 70 -11.40 -0.38 -17.70
N PRO A 71 -11.45 -0.14 -19.03
CA PRO A 71 -11.96 1.11 -19.60
C PRO A 71 -13.44 1.40 -19.33
N LEU A 72 -14.20 0.38 -18.90
CA LEU A 72 -15.64 0.46 -18.61
C LEU A 72 -15.93 0.33 -17.12
N ALA A 73 -14.91 0.40 -16.26
CA ALA A 73 -15.10 0.36 -14.82
C ALA A 73 -15.99 1.52 -14.35
N SER A 74 -16.75 1.27 -13.28
CA SER A 74 -17.54 2.31 -12.60
C SER A 74 -16.69 3.31 -11.81
N VAL A 75 -15.39 3.01 -11.64
CA VAL A 75 -14.45 3.86 -10.92
C VAL A 75 -14.09 5.05 -11.80
N THR A 76 -14.40 6.25 -11.35
CA THR A 76 -14.07 7.49 -12.06
C THR A 76 -12.61 7.90 -11.81
N ASN A 77 -12.12 8.90 -12.54
CA ASN A 77 -10.80 9.47 -12.28
C ASN A 77 -10.73 10.13 -10.90
N GLU A 78 -11.82 10.76 -10.45
CA GLU A 78 -11.94 11.32 -9.10
C GLU A 78 -11.85 10.21 -8.04
N ASP A 79 -12.54 9.10 -8.25
CA ASP A 79 -12.48 7.93 -7.35
C ASP A 79 -11.06 7.36 -7.29
N PHE A 80 -10.40 7.23 -8.45
CA PHE A 80 -9.01 6.80 -8.52
C PHE A 80 -8.08 7.69 -7.68
N ILE A 81 -8.21 9.02 -7.79
CA ILE A 81 -7.42 9.97 -7.00
C ILE A 81 -7.72 9.80 -5.51
N ILE A 82 -8.98 9.61 -5.13
CA ILE A 82 -9.40 9.39 -3.73
C ILE A 82 -8.78 8.11 -3.18
N TYR A 83 -8.90 6.98 -3.89
CA TYR A 83 -8.35 5.69 -3.47
C TYR A 83 -6.82 5.73 -3.36
N LEU A 84 -6.13 6.30 -4.36
CA LEU A 84 -4.68 6.41 -4.34
C LEU A 84 -4.20 7.32 -3.19
N SER A 85 -4.89 8.43 -2.94
CA SER A 85 -4.56 9.34 -1.84
C SER A 85 -4.79 8.70 -0.47
N TYR A 86 -5.86 7.93 -0.33
CA TYR A 86 -6.15 7.15 0.87
C TYR A 86 -5.04 6.12 1.13
N ALA A 87 -4.75 5.27 0.13
CA ALA A 87 -3.72 4.23 0.25
C ALA A 87 -2.35 4.85 0.59
N LYS A 88 -1.97 5.95 -0.07
CA LYS A 88 -0.72 6.66 0.20
C LYS A 88 -0.63 7.14 1.64
N THR A 89 -1.70 7.77 2.15
CA THR A 89 -1.72 8.30 3.52
C THR A 89 -1.59 7.18 4.54
N ARG A 90 -2.41 6.14 4.42
CA ARG A 90 -2.39 4.99 5.34
C ARG A 90 -1.07 4.24 5.32
N LEU A 91 -0.49 4.01 4.14
CA LEU A 91 0.81 3.34 4.04
C LEU A 91 1.93 4.17 4.67
N ARG A 92 1.92 5.50 4.56
CA ARG A 92 2.90 6.36 5.27
C ARG A 92 2.75 6.31 6.78
N GLU A 93 1.52 6.24 7.27
CA GLU A 93 1.26 6.08 8.70
C GLU A 93 1.79 4.72 9.18
N ALA A 94 1.50 3.65 8.43
CA ALA A 94 1.99 2.32 8.73
C ALA A 94 3.53 2.24 8.70
N GLU A 95 4.21 2.84 7.72
CA GLU A 95 5.68 2.92 7.67
C GLU A 95 6.25 3.53 8.96
N LYS A 96 5.65 4.61 9.46
CA LYS A 96 6.09 5.28 10.69
C LYS A 96 5.86 4.40 11.91
N THR A 97 4.65 3.88 12.07
CA THR A 97 4.30 3.02 13.21
C THR A 97 5.16 1.77 13.24
N ILE A 98 5.37 1.10 12.11
CA ILE A 98 6.23 -0.09 12.03
C ILE A 98 7.68 0.27 12.39
N ALA A 99 8.19 1.40 11.91
CA ALA A 99 9.54 1.84 12.25
C ALA A 99 9.69 2.18 13.75
N GLU A 100 8.69 2.82 14.35
CA GLU A 100 8.65 3.12 15.80
C GLU A 100 8.64 1.83 16.62
N GLU A 101 7.71 0.93 16.33
CA GLU A 101 7.58 -0.37 17.01
C GLU A 101 8.88 -1.19 16.87
N LEU A 102 9.40 -1.38 15.65
CA LEU A 102 10.65 -2.13 15.45
C LEU A 102 11.88 -1.50 16.13
N ASN A 103 11.88 -0.20 16.38
CA ASN A 103 12.93 0.47 17.14
C ASN A 103 12.76 0.25 18.65
N GLU A 104 11.53 0.24 19.17
CA GLU A 104 11.26 -0.05 20.57
C GLU A 104 11.61 -1.50 20.96
N PHE A 105 11.43 -2.47 20.06
CA PHE A 105 11.86 -3.87 20.28
C PHE A 105 13.37 -4.09 20.16
N ASN A 106 14.15 -3.09 19.72
CA ASN A 106 15.62 -3.12 19.70
C ASN A 106 16.27 -2.48 20.95
N LEU A 107 15.51 -2.22 22.02
CA LEU A 107 16.05 -1.67 23.27
C LEU A 107 16.77 -2.74 24.10
N GLU A 108 18.10 -2.71 23.92
CA GLU A 108 19.26 -3.21 24.70
C GLU A 108 19.25 -4.62 25.35
N PRO A 109 20.33 -5.40 25.15
CA PRO A 109 20.58 -6.60 25.96
C PRO A 109 20.82 -6.20 27.42
N ALA A 110 20.18 -6.94 28.34
CA ALA A 110 20.43 -6.88 29.78
C ALA A 110 21.88 -7.21 30.15
#